data_AF-A0A8B6CYD3-F1
#
_entry.id   AF-A0A8B6CYD3-F1
#
_cell.length_a   1.000
_cell.length_b   1.000
_cell.length_c   1.000
_cell.angle_alpha   90.00
_cell.angle_beta   90.00
_cell.angle_gamma   90.00
#
_symmetry.space_group_name_H-M   'P 1'
#
loop_
_entity.id
_entity.type
_entity.pdbx_description
1 polymer ?
#
loop_
_entity_poly.entity_id
_entity_poly.type
_entity_poly.pdbx_seq_one_letter_code
_entity_poly.pdbx_strand_id
1 'polypeptide(L)'
;MCGVCIHPQYGGWFALRGVLIFKNIECPSLIQEKPIDVIATREKRIELLEKFNYCWQDWTYRDLTETVEKYSEDQKQYFATLPKDRKELILSLKSKIKLQSEEIRGS
;
A
#
# COMPACT_ATOMS: atom_id res chain seq x y z
N MET A 1 9.03 -17.94 -5.04
CA MET A 1 8.21 -17.37 -3.95
C MET A 1 8.98 -16.22 -3.32
N CYS A 2 8.30 -15.12 -3.00
CA CYS A 2 8.88 -13.93 -2.39
C CYS A 2 8.25 -13.68 -1.01
N GLY A 3 9.00 -13.03 -0.12
CA GLY A 3 8.50 -12.53 1.17
C GLY A 3 7.71 -11.22 1.00
N VAL A 4 6.94 -10.87 2.03
CA VAL A 4 6.11 -9.67 2.08
C VAL A 4 6.13 -9.08 3.48
N CYS A 5 6.14 -7.74 3.58
CA CYS A 5 6.04 -7.02 4.85
C CYS A 5 4.59 -6.59 5.09
N ILE A 6 4.14 -6.67 6.35
CA ILE A 6 2.83 -6.18 6.80
C ILE A 6 3.05 -5.07 7.82
N HIS A 7 2.47 -3.90 7.57
CA HIS A 7 2.52 -2.74 8.46
C HIS A 7 1.49 -2.92 9.59
N PRO A 8 1.80 -2.59 10.85
CA PRO A 8 0.90 -2.82 11.97
C PRO A 8 -0.42 -2.03 11.90
N GLN A 9 -0.45 -0.89 11.22
CA GLN A 9 -1.66 -0.07 11.07
C GLN A 9 -2.31 -0.18 9.70
N TYR A 10 -1.56 -0.53 8.66
CA TYR A 10 -2.03 -0.45 7.26
C TYR A 10 -2.07 -1.82 6.59
N GLY A 11 -1.72 -2.90 7.30
CA GLY A 11 -1.61 -4.22 6.71
C GLY A 11 -0.64 -4.19 5.52
N GLY A 12 -1.08 -4.69 4.37
CA GLY A 12 -0.34 -4.60 3.11
C GLY A 12 -0.62 -3.34 2.29
N TRP A 13 -1.41 -2.37 2.77
CA TRP A 13 -1.77 -1.14 2.03
C TRP A 13 -0.68 -0.06 2.09
N PHE A 14 0.58 -0.45 1.87
CA PHE A 14 1.72 0.46 1.80
C PHE A 14 2.76 -0.07 0.81
N ALA A 15 3.78 0.75 0.54
CA ALA A 15 4.94 0.35 -0.24
C ALA A 15 6.20 0.99 0.32
N LEU A 16 7.29 0.22 0.38
CA LEU A 16 8.62 0.75 0.65
C LEU A 16 9.09 1.57 -0.56
N ARG A 17 9.57 2.79 -0.31
CA ARG A 17 9.96 3.73 -1.39
C ARG A 17 11.45 3.85 -1.59
N GLY A 18 12.23 3.70 -0.52
CA GLY A 18 13.67 3.82 -0.57
C GLY A 18 14.26 3.98 0.83
N VAL A 19 15.57 4.22 0.84
CA VAL A 19 16.35 4.49 2.05
C VAL A 19 17.15 5.76 1.84
N LEU A 20 17.31 6.56 2.88
CA LEU A 20 18.18 7.73 2.90
C LEU A 20 19.44 7.36 3.68
N ILE A 21 20.61 7.54 3.05
CA ILE A 21 21.90 7.15 3.63
C ILE A 21 22.75 8.40 3.81
N PHE A 22 23.13 8.68 5.05
CA PHE A 22 24.01 9.79 5.42
C PHE A 22 25.42 9.27 5.68
N LYS A 23 26.29 9.30 4.67
CA LYS A 23 27.62 8.66 4.71
C LYS A 23 28.54 9.18 5.83
N ASN A 24 28.30 10.40 6.31
CA ASN A 24 29.16 11.09 7.27
C ASN A 24 28.49 11.21 8.65
N ILE A 25 27.38 10.50 8.90
CA ILE A 25 26.70 10.49 10.19
C ILE A 25 26.79 9.08 10.77
N GLU A 26 27.34 8.98 11.96
CA GLU A 26 27.41 7.73 12.71
C GLU A 26 26.53 7.83 13.96
N CYS A 27 25.73 6.78 14.21
CA CYS A 27 24.87 6.70 15.38
C CYS A 27 25.05 5.33 16.06
N PRO A 28 26.23 5.05 16.66
CA PRO A 28 26.54 3.73 17.21
C PRO A 28 25.61 3.31 18.37
N SER A 29 25.01 4.29 19.06
CA SER A 29 24.06 4.06 20.15
C SER A 29 22.59 4.06 19.72
N LEU A 30 22.30 4.16 18.42
CA LEU A 30 20.91 4.12 17.93
C LEU A 30 20.36 2.70 18.08
N ILE A 31 19.31 2.56 18.86
CA ILE A 31 18.63 1.28 19.08
C ILE A 31 17.64 1.05 17.94
N GLN A 32 17.78 -0.09 17.25
CA GLN A 32 16.78 -0.54 16.29
C GLN A 32 15.66 -1.29 17.01
N GLU A 33 14.45 -0.73 16.98
CA GLU A 33 13.27 -1.41 17.51
C GLU A 33 12.89 -2.62 16.64
N LYS A 34 12.46 -3.70 17.30
CA LYS A 34 11.96 -4.88 16.61
C LYS A 34 10.59 -4.59 16.00
N PRO A 35 10.32 -5.05 14.75
CA PRO A 35 8.99 -4.94 14.18
C PRO A 35 7.98 -5.76 15.01
N ILE A 36 6.75 -5.26 15.10
CA ILE A 36 5.63 -5.93 15.77
C ILE A 36 5.23 -7.15 14.94
N ASP A 37 5.10 -8.32 15.57
CA ASP A 37 4.61 -9.53 14.91
C ASP A 37 3.08 -9.50 14.80
N VAL A 38 2.59 -8.91 13.72
CA VAL A 38 1.16 -8.77 13.45
C VAL A 38 0.53 -9.98 12.77
N ILE A 39 1.33 -10.96 12.35
CA ILE A 39 0.89 -12.23 11.75
C ILE A 39 1.48 -13.39 12.57
N ALA A 40 0.97 -13.55 13.79
CA ALA A 40 1.59 -14.40 14.80
C ALA A 40 1.50 -15.92 14.53
N THR A 41 0.47 -16.39 13.83
CA THR A 41 0.25 -17.83 13.64
C THR A 41 0.86 -18.34 12.34
N ARG A 42 1.31 -19.60 12.35
CA ARG A 42 1.88 -20.26 11.17
C ARG A 42 0.87 -20.32 10.03
N GLU A 43 -0.39 -20.60 10.35
CA GLU A 43 -1.50 -20.73 9.41
C GLU A 43 -1.71 -19.41 8.67
N LYS A 44 -1.76 -18.29 9.40
CA LYS A 44 -1.88 -16.96 8.77
C LYS A 44 -0.65 -16.56 7.96
N ARG A 45 0.55 -17.01 8.35
CA ARG A 45 1.77 -16.79 7.55
C ARG A 45 1.74 -17.55 6.23
N ILE A 46 1.22 -18.77 6.24
CA ILE A 46 1.00 -19.56 5.01
C ILE A 46 -0.01 -18.85 4.13
N GLU A 47 -1.17 -18.48 4.68
CA GLU A 47 -2.22 -17.76 3.95
C GLU A 47 -1.69 -16.45 3.33
N LEU A 48 -0.92 -15.67 4.10
CA LEU A 48 -0.27 -14.45 3.64
C LEU A 48 0.62 -14.70 2.42
N LEU A 49 1.48 -15.71 2.50
CA LEU A 49 2.43 -16.00 1.44
C LEU A 49 1.73 -16.56 0.20
N GLU A 50 0.70 -17.40 0.37
CA GLU A 50 -0.09 -17.93 -0.74
C GLU A 50 -0.85 -16.80 -1.46
N LYS A 51 -1.58 -15.97 -0.71
CA LYS A 51 -2.31 -14.83 -1.29
C LYS A 51 -1.38 -13.84 -1.98
N PHE A 52 -0.23 -13.53 -1.38
CA PHE A 52 0.73 -12.61 -2.00
C PHE A 52 1.38 -13.19 -3.26
N ASN A 53 1.75 -14.47 -3.26
CA ASN A 53 2.48 -15.03 -4.40
C ASN A 53 1.56 -15.44 -5.57
N TYR A 54 0.33 -15.86 -5.29
CA TYR A 54 -0.58 -16.42 -6.29
C TYR A 54 -1.82 -15.58 -6.57
N CYS A 55 -2.22 -14.68 -5.65
CA CYS A 55 -3.46 -13.93 -5.75
C CYS A 55 -3.27 -12.41 -5.55
N TRP A 56 -2.07 -11.84 -5.66
CA TRP A 56 -1.81 -10.44 -5.29
C TRP A 56 -2.69 -9.39 -5.98
N GLN A 57 -3.22 -9.70 -7.16
CA GLN A 57 -4.11 -8.82 -7.94
C GLN A 57 -5.48 -8.62 -7.30
N ASP A 58 -5.92 -9.53 -6.41
CA ASP A 58 -7.19 -9.44 -5.70
C ASP A 58 -7.12 -8.54 -4.45
N TRP A 59 -5.92 -8.07 -4.10
CA TRP A 59 -5.61 -7.21 -2.95
C TRP A 59 -5.81 -7.86 -1.56
N THR A 60 -6.35 -9.08 -1.47
CA THR A 60 -6.79 -9.68 -0.20
C THR A 60 -5.64 -9.98 0.77
N TYR A 61 -4.43 -10.20 0.26
CA TYR A 61 -3.24 -10.38 1.11
C TYR A 61 -2.96 -9.16 1.99
N ARG A 62 -3.47 -7.97 1.62
CA ARG A 62 -3.26 -6.72 2.34
C ARG A 62 -4.13 -6.57 3.59
N ASP A 63 -5.17 -7.40 3.71
CA ASP A 63 -6.24 -7.31 4.73
C ASP A 63 -6.18 -8.41 5.80
N LEU A 64 -5.03 -9.04 6.00
CA LEU A 64 -4.87 -10.12 7.00
C LEU A 64 -4.77 -9.62 8.45
N THR A 65 -4.76 -8.31 8.64
CA THR A 65 -4.83 -7.61 9.93
C THR A 65 -5.88 -6.50 9.84
N GLU A 66 -6.31 -5.97 10.98
CA GLU A 66 -7.10 -4.73 10.98
C GLU A 66 -6.27 -3.58 10.39
N THR A 67 -6.90 -2.75 9.56
CA THR A 67 -6.25 -1.65 8.85
C THR A 67 -7.02 -0.36 9.11
N VAL A 68 -6.33 0.70 9.54
CA VAL A 68 -6.95 2.00 9.81
C VAL A 68 -7.34 2.72 8.53
N GLU A 69 -6.61 2.47 7.44
CA GLU A 69 -6.83 3.08 6.13
C GLU A 69 -6.38 2.12 5.04
N LYS A 70 -7.09 2.16 3.91
CA LYS A 70 -6.80 1.39 2.70
C LYS A 70 -6.63 2.32 1.53
N TYR A 71 -6.12 1.81 0.41
CA TYR A 71 -6.14 2.57 -0.83
C TYR A 71 -7.59 2.85 -1.23
N SER A 72 -7.86 4.08 -1.66
CA SER A 72 -9.15 4.43 -2.26
C SER A 72 -9.39 3.62 -3.54
N GLU A 73 -10.64 3.55 -4.00
CA GLU A 73 -10.95 2.86 -5.26
C GLU A 73 -10.22 3.50 -6.46
N ASP A 74 -10.12 4.82 -6.52
CA ASP A 74 -9.34 5.52 -7.56
C ASP A 74 -7.85 5.12 -7.51
N GLN A 75 -7.28 4.94 -6.30
CA GLN A 75 -5.89 4.52 -6.13
C GLN A 75 -5.68 3.03 -6.47
N LYS A 76 -6.64 2.15 -6.12
CA LYS A 76 -6.64 0.74 -6.56
C LYS A 76 -6.71 0.65 -8.08
N GLN A 77 -7.59 1.41 -8.71
CA GLN A 77 -7.70 1.49 -10.17
C GLN A 77 -6.39 1.97 -10.80
N TYR A 78 -5.77 2.99 -10.21
CA TYR A 78 -4.47 3.50 -10.67
C TYR A 78 -3.37 2.43 -10.66
N PHE A 79 -3.26 1.65 -9.57
CA PHE A 79 -2.25 0.59 -9.48
C PHE A 79 -2.57 -0.64 -10.31
N ALA A 80 -3.86 -0.97 -10.50
CA ALA A 80 -4.31 -2.03 -11.40
C ALA A 80 -4.11 -1.66 -12.88
N THR A 81 -4.10 -0.37 -13.20
CA THR A 81 -3.87 0.13 -14.55
C THR A 81 -2.39 0.01 -14.91
N LEU A 82 -2.12 -0.52 -16.11
CA LEU A 82 -0.76 -0.67 -16.63
C LEU A 82 -0.05 0.70 -16.67
N PRO A 83 1.26 0.77 -16.38
CA PRO A 83 1.96 2.05 -16.33
C PRO A 83 1.79 2.93 -17.57
N LYS A 84 1.73 2.34 -18.78
CA LYS A 84 1.53 3.05 -20.04
C LYS A 84 0.16 3.76 -20.14
N ASP A 85 -0.86 3.24 -19.48
CA ASP A 85 -2.25 3.71 -19.60
C ASP A 85 -2.65 4.64 -18.45
N ARG A 86 -1.79 4.77 -17.42
CA ARG A 86 -2.07 5.59 -16.22
C ARG A 86 -2.27 7.08 -16.52
N LYS A 87 -1.65 7.61 -17.58
CA LYS A 87 -1.78 9.03 -17.94
C LYS A 87 -3.23 9.36 -18.31
N GLU A 88 -3.88 8.51 -19.09
CA GLU A 88 -5.26 8.70 -19.53
C GLU A 88 -6.23 8.60 -18.34
N LEU A 89 -6.01 7.61 -17.46
CA LEU A 89 -6.77 7.50 -16.22
C LEU A 89 -6.63 8.74 -15.33
N ILE A 90 -5.42 9.28 -15.15
CA ILE A 90 -5.23 10.50 -14.35
C ILE A 90 -6.02 11.68 -14.96
N LEU A 91 -6.04 11.81 -16.28
CA LEU A 91 -6.79 12.88 -16.94
C LEU A 91 -8.29 12.73 -16.71
N SER A 92 -8.83 11.51 -16.78
CA SER A 92 -10.27 11.28 -16.51
C SER A 92 -10.64 11.57 -15.05
N LEU A 93 -9.80 11.15 -14.10
CA LEU A 93 -10.00 11.42 -12.67
C LEU A 93 -9.98 12.92 -12.36
N LYS A 94 -9.07 13.69 -12.98
CA LYS A 94 -9.03 15.15 -12.82
C LYS A 94 -10.31 15.82 -13.31
N SER A 95 -10.83 15.39 -14.46
CA SER A 95 -12.09 15.92 -15.00
C SER A 95 -13.28 15.61 -14.08
N LYS A 96 -13.36 14.39 -13.54
CA LYS A 96 -14.38 13.98 -12.56
C LYS A 96 -14.37 14.89 -11.32
N ILE A 97 -13.19 15.14 -10.75
CA ILE A 97 -13.04 15.99 -9.56
C ILE A 97 -13.48 17.43 -9.86
N LYS A 98 -13.13 17.96 -11.04
CA LYS A 98 -13.52 19.31 -11.45
C LYS A 98 -15.04 19.46 -11.49
N LEU A 99 -15.74 18.52 -12.14
CA LEU A 99 -17.20 18.52 -12.24
C LEU A 99 -17.87 18.48 -10.85
N GLN A 100 -17.43 17.60 -9.97
CA GLN A 100 -17.95 17.50 -8.60
C GLN A 100 -17.75 18.81 -7.82
N SER A 101 -16.62 19.49 -8.02
CA SER A 101 -16.35 20.77 -7.36
C SER A 101 -17.23 21.92 -7.86
N GLU A 102 -17.68 21.86 -9.11
CA GLU A 102 -18.58 22.84 -9.71
C GLU A 102 -20.02 22.62 -9.26
N GLU A 103 -20.48 21.38 -9.14
CA GLU A 103 -21.80 21.01 -8.58
C GLU A 103 -21.97 21.48 -7.13
N ILE A 104 -20.94 21.31 -6.30
CA ILE A 104 -20.95 21.75 -4.90
C ILE A 104 -20.99 23.28 -4.77
N ARG A 105 -20.40 24.02 -5.71
CA ARG A 105 -20.37 25.49 -5.70
C ARG A 105 -21.63 26.13 -6.30
N GLY A 106 -22.37 25.38 -7.11
CA GLY A 106 -23.61 25.81 -7.76
C GLY A 106 -24.88 25.49 -6.95
N SER A 107 -24.76 24.84 -5.79
CA SER A 107 -25.83 24.52 -4.84
C SER A 107 -25.74 25.37 -3.58
#